data_AF-A0A953YDP2-F1
#
_entry.id   AF-A0A953YDP2-F1
#
_cell.length_a   1.000
_cell.length_b   1.000
_cell.length_c   1.000
_cell.angle_alpha   90.00
_cell.angle_beta   90.00
_cell.angle_gamma   90.00
#
_symmetry.space_group_name_H-M   'P 1'
#
loop_
_entity.id
_entity.type
_entity.pdbx_description
1 polymer ?
#
loop_
_entity_poly.entity_id
_entity_poly.type
_entity_poly.pdbx_seq_one_letter_code
_entity_poly.pdbx_strand_id
1 'polypeptide(L)'
;MSVERDSTGMPTGMPDTQVSVRETFGIDTDMVCPAFSEGSEHVPDLDETYHFDPQTTLAILAGFAHNRRVMIQGYHGTGKSTHIEQVAARLNWPMI
;
A
#
# COMPACT_ATOMS: atom_id res chain seq x y z
N MET A 1 11.21 -17.04 -2.22
CA MET A 1 10.59 -17.66 -1.04
C MET A 1 9.11 -17.41 -1.18
N SER A 2 8.27 -18.43 -1.15
CA SER A 2 6.82 -18.25 -1.28
C SER A 2 6.25 -17.66 0.00
N VAL A 3 5.37 -16.67 -0.12
CA VAL A 3 4.66 -16.08 1.02
C VAL A 3 3.73 -17.14 1.62
N GLU A 4 3.92 -17.51 2.88
CA GLU A 4 3.01 -18.41 3.60
C GLU A 4 1.64 -17.72 3.77
N ARG A 5 0.55 -18.48 3.68
CA ARG A 5 -0.82 -17.96 3.77
C ARG A 5 -1.64 -18.70 4.84
N ASP A 6 -2.54 -18.00 5.54
CA ASP A 6 -3.49 -18.64 6.46
C ASP A 6 -4.69 -19.27 5.72
N SER A 7 -5.63 -19.84 6.51
CA SER A 7 -6.89 -20.41 6.02
C SER A 7 -7.81 -19.42 5.29
N THR A 8 -7.54 -18.12 5.42
CA THR A 8 -8.24 -16.99 4.79
C THR A 8 -7.46 -16.44 3.59
N GLY A 9 -6.41 -17.13 3.15
CA GLY A 9 -5.56 -16.70 2.04
C GLY A 9 -4.71 -15.46 2.35
N MET A 10 -4.69 -14.99 3.60
CA MET A 10 -3.93 -13.83 4.02
C MET A 10 -2.45 -14.18 4.15
N PRO A 11 -1.51 -13.30 3.75
CA PRO A 11 -0.10 -13.46 4.05
C PRO A 11 0.10 -13.65 5.56
N THR A 12 0.55 -14.84 5.97
CA THR A 12 1.01 -15.12 7.34
C THR A 12 2.48 -14.78 7.42
N GLY A 13 2.80 -13.49 7.49
CA GLY A 13 4.18 -13.07 7.57
C GLY A 13 4.37 -11.56 7.58
N MET A 14 5.61 -11.16 7.86
CA MET A 14 6.08 -9.81 7.57
C MET A 14 6.22 -9.66 6.05
N PRO A 15 6.13 -8.43 5.51
CA PRO A 15 6.47 -8.14 4.12
C PRO A 15 7.82 -8.77 3.72
N ASP A 16 7.85 -9.45 2.57
CA ASP A 16 8.98 -10.23 2.09
C ASP A 16 9.80 -9.50 1.01
N THR A 17 9.34 -8.33 0.58
CA THR A 17 10.03 -7.48 -0.39
C THR A 17 9.92 -5.99 -0.03
N GLN A 18 10.63 -5.16 -0.77
CA GLN A 18 10.58 -3.70 -0.70
C GLN A 18 10.42 -3.13 -2.11
N VAL A 19 9.68 -2.03 -2.22
CA VAL A 19 9.48 -1.31 -3.48
C VAL A 19 10.01 0.11 -3.41
N SER A 20 10.54 0.61 -4.53
CA SER A 20 10.96 1.99 -4.68
C SER A 20 9.74 2.90 -4.79
N VAL A 21 9.60 3.89 -3.90
CA VAL A 21 8.46 4.81 -3.94
C VAL A 21 8.46 5.65 -5.21
N ARG A 22 9.65 5.98 -5.71
CA ARG A 22 9.85 6.68 -6.98
C ARG A 22 9.31 5.91 -8.17
N GLU A 23 9.64 4.62 -8.26
CA GLU A 23 9.23 3.78 -9.40
C GLU A 23 7.76 3.39 -9.30
N THR A 24 7.27 3.06 -8.11
CA THR A 24 5.92 2.54 -7.91
C THR A 24 4.84 3.63 -7.88
N PHE A 25 5.15 4.80 -7.32
CA PHE A 25 4.18 5.88 -7.13
C PHE A 25 4.49 7.15 -7.93
N GLY A 26 5.63 7.20 -8.63
CA GLY A 26 6.04 8.38 -9.40
C GLY A 26 6.40 9.60 -8.54
N ILE A 27 6.72 9.39 -7.25
CA ILE A 27 7.05 10.46 -6.31
C ILE A 27 8.57 10.54 -6.17
N ASP A 28 9.15 11.71 -6.45
CA ASP A 28 10.60 11.92 -6.39
C ASP A 28 11.14 11.86 -4.94
N THR A 29 11.52 10.65 -4.51
CA THR A 29 12.10 10.35 -3.20
C THR A 29 12.95 9.09 -3.28
N ASP A 30 13.90 8.93 -2.37
CA ASP A 30 14.71 7.71 -2.23
C ASP A 30 14.09 6.73 -1.20
N MET A 31 12.87 7.02 -0.75
CA MET A 31 12.13 6.14 0.16
C MET A 31 11.86 4.78 -0.50
N VAL A 32 12.05 3.72 0.28
CA VAL A 32 11.58 2.37 -0.03
C VAL A 32 10.48 1.99 0.97
N CYS A 33 9.51 1.21 0.53
CA CYS A 33 8.40 0.75 1.36
C CYS A 33 8.36 -0.79 1.39
N PRO A 34 8.16 -1.42 2.56
CA PRO A 34 7.85 -2.84 2.64
C PRO A 34 6.59 -3.18 1.84
N ALA A 35 6.61 -4.31 1.15
CA ALA A 35 5.52 -4.82 0.33
C ALA A 35 5.53 -6.36 0.33
N PHE A 36 4.46 -6.97 -0.17
CA PHE A 36 4.42 -8.41 -0.42
C PHE A 36 4.73 -8.72 -1.89
N SER A 37 5.47 -9.78 -2.14
CA SER A 37 5.80 -10.23 -3.50
C SER A 37 4.59 -10.80 -4.25
N GLU A 38 3.60 -11.30 -3.51
CA GLU A 38 2.35 -11.86 -4.04
C GLU A 38 1.14 -11.24 -3.34
N GLY A 39 0.07 -10.96 -4.11
CA GLY A 39 -1.22 -10.54 -3.58
C GLY A 39 -2.12 -11.69 -3.12
N SER A 40 -3.14 -11.35 -2.33
CA SER A 40 -4.25 -12.22 -1.92
C SER A 40 -5.60 -11.68 -2.40
N GLU A 41 -6.68 -12.42 -2.16
CA GLU A 41 -8.05 -11.98 -2.50
C GLU A 41 -8.51 -10.71 -1.77
N HIS A 42 -7.81 -10.36 -0.69
CA HIS A 42 -8.09 -9.16 0.12
C HIS A 42 -7.26 -7.95 -0.31
N VAL A 43 -6.39 -8.10 -1.33
CA VAL A 43 -5.70 -6.96 -1.93
C VAL A 43 -6.70 -6.22 -2.84
N PRO A 44 -6.85 -4.90 -2.71
CA PRO A 44 -7.74 -4.13 -3.58
C PRO A 44 -7.33 -4.19 -5.05
N ASP A 45 -8.30 -3.97 -5.94
CA ASP A 45 -8.03 -3.90 -7.39
C ASP A 45 -7.08 -2.73 -7.72
N LEU A 46 -6.08 -3.01 -8.55
CA LEU A 46 -5.14 -2.02 -9.04
C LEU A 46 -5.78 -1.16 -10.14
N ASP A 47 -5.74 0.16 -9.95
CA ASP A 47 -5.99 1.14 -11.00
C ASP A 47 -4.66 1.80 -11.39
N GLU A 48 -4.14 1.43 -12.56
CA GLU A 48 -2.91 2.00 -13.13
C GLU A 48 -3.04 3.48 -13.49
N THR A 49 -4.28 3.97 -13.67
CA THR A 49 -4.56 5.36 -14.04
C THR A 49 -4.73 6.28 -12.84
N TYR A 50 -4.72 5.73 -11.62
CA TYR A 50 -4.88 6.51 -10.40
C TYR A 50 -3.75 7.53 -10.23
N HIS A 51 -4.11 8.78 -9.98
CA HIS A 51 -3.17 9.87 -9.75
C HIS A 51 -2.98 10.13 -8.25
N PHE A 52 -1.78 9.86 -7.75
CA PHE A 52 -1.46 10.05 -6.35
C PHE A 52 -1.17 11.52 -6.02
N ASP A 53 -1.82 12.02 -4.96
CA ASP A 53 -1.30 13.17 -4.23
C ASP A 53 0.01 12.77 -3.50
N PRO A 54 1.16 13.41 -3.77
CA PRO A 54 2.44 13.00 -3.19
C PRO A 54 2.48 13.10 -1.67
N GLN A 55 1.90 14.14 -1.08
CA GLN A 55 1.99 14.39 0.36
C GLN A 55 1.21 13.34 1.16
N THR A 56 -0.02 13.06 0.74
CA THR A 56 -0.88 12.03 1.34
C THR A 56 -0.25 10.66 1.19
N THR A 57 0.28 10.35 0.01
CA THR A 57 0.93 9.06 -0.26
C THR A 57 2.15 8.84 0.63
N LEU A 58 3.05 9.83 0.75
CA LEU A 58 4.21 9.72 1.62
C LEU A 58 3.84 9.53 3.10
N ALA A 59 2.78 10.21 3.57
CA ALA A 59 2.28 10.03 4.94
C ALA A 59 1.78 8.60 5.18
N ILE A 60 1.03 8.03 4.23
CA ILE A 60 0.54 6.65 4.30
C ILE A 60 1.72 5.66 4.28
N LEU A 61 2.65 5.81 3.33
CA LEU A 61 3.80 4.94 3.17
C LEU A 61 4.71 4.98 4.42
N ALA A 62 4.86 6.12 5.07
CA ALA A 62 5.56 6.22 6.34
C ALA A 62 4.86 5.41 7.46
N GLY A 63 3.53 5.32 7.40
CA GLY A 63 2.73 4.43 8.25
C GLY A 63 3.11 2.96 8.08
N PHE A 64 3.12 2.48 6.84
CA PHE A 64 3.52 1.11 6.50
C PHE A 64 4.98 0.83 6.87
N ALA A 65 5.92 1.70 6.48
CA ALA A 65 7.35 1.49 6.66
C ALA A 65 7.81 1.55 8.12
N HIS A 66 7.11 2.31 8.98
CA HIS A 66 7.54 2.54 10.37
C HIS A 66 6.54 2.05 11.41
N ASN A 67 5.53 1.28 11.01
CA ASN A 67 4.47 0.79 11.87
C ASN A 67 3.81 1.93 12.68
N ARG A 68 3.49 3.03 11.98
CA ARG A 68 2.88 4.24 12.57
C ARG A 68 1.42 4.32 12.18
N ARG A 69 0.56 4.63 13.16
CA ARG A 69 -0.85 4.93 12.88
C ARG A 69 -0.94 6.24 12.12
N VAL A 70 -1.59 6.22 10.95
CA VAL A 70 -1.83 7.37 10.10
C VAL A 70 -3.32 7.68 10.10
N MET A 71 -3.67 8.97 10.23
CA MET A 71 -5.04 9.44 10.13
C MET A 71 -5.17 10.31 8.87
N ILE A 72 -6.13 9.96 8.01
CA ILE A 72 -6.47 10.76 6.82
C ILE A 72 -7.83 11.39 7.03
N GLN A 73 -7.92 12.70 6.85
CA GLN A 73 -9.16 13.47 6.99
C GLN A 73 -9.44 14.32 5.76
N GLY A 74 -10.72 14.58 5.51
CA GLY A 74 -11.19 15.35 4.36
C GLY A 74 -12.69 15.15 4.13
N TYR A 75 -13.30 16.01 3.31
CA TYR A 75 -14.73 15.98 3.01
C TYR A 75 -15.20 14.64 2.44
N HIS A 76 -16.49 14.35 2.55
CA HIS A 76 -17.06 13.15 1.92
C HIS A 76 -16.86 13.20 0.40
N GLY A 77 -16.62 12.05 -0.23
CA GLY A 77 -16.46 11.95 -1.69
C GLY A 77 -15.11 12.41 -2.25
N THR A 78 -14.12 12.74 -1.43
CA THR A 78 -12.79 13.19 -1.90
C THR A 78 -11.77 12.05 -2.11
N GLY A 79 -12.22 10.81 -2.30
CA GLY A 79 -11.35 9.68 -2.64
C GLY A 79 -10.41 9.15 -1.55
N LYS A 80 -10.64 9.48 -0.26
CA LYS A 80 -9.76 9.04 0.85
C LYS A 80 -9.58 7.52 0.92
N SER A 81 -10.68 6.76 0.86
CA SER A 81 -10.63 5.29 0.90
C SER A 81 -9.91 4.74 -0.34
N THR A 82 -10.28 5.25 -1.52
CA THR A 82 -9.64 4.89 -2.79
C THR A 82 -8.14 5.18 -2.77
N HIS A 83 -7.69 6.27 -2.14
CA HIS A 83 -6.26 6.56 -2.00
C HIS A 83 -5.54 5.47 -1.20
N ILE A 84 -6.11 5.04 -0.09
CA ILE A 84 -5.56 3.94 0.73
C ILE A 84 -5.58 2.63 -0.06
N GLU A 85 -6.68 2.32 -0.74
CA GLU A 85 -6.83 1.12 -1.57
C GLU A 85 -5.76 1.07 -2.67
N GLN A 86 -5.52 2.18 -3.37
CA GLN A 86 -4.53 2.24 -4.44
C GLN A 86 -3.08 2.22 -3.96
N VAL A 87 -2.82 2.66 -2.72
CA VAL A 87 -1.55 2.40 -2.04
C VAL A 87 -1.40 0.91 -1.71
N ALA A 88 -2.43 0.31 -1.10
CA ALA A 88 -2.41 -1.10 -0.71
C ALA A 88 -2.25 -2.03 -1.92
N ALA A 89 -2.98 -1.78 -3.00
CA ALA A 89 -2.89 -2.54 -4.25
C ALA A 89 -1.46 -2.58 -4.82
N ARG A 90 -0.75 -1.43 -4.82
CA ARG A 90 0.64 -1.33 -5.29
C ARG A 90 1.66 -1.98 -4.37
N LEU A 91 1.32 -2.20 -3.10
CA LEU A 91 2.15 -2.90 -2.12
C LEU A 91 1.78 -4.38 -1.96
N ASN A 92 0.80 -4.88 -2.71
CA ASN A 92 0.14 -6.17 -2.48
C ASN A 92 -0.33 -6.35 -1.03
N TRP A 93 -0.77 -5.26 -0.40
CA TRP A 93 -1.14 -5.28 1.01
C TRP A 93 -2.63 -5.59 1.16
N PRO A 94 -3.00 -6.65 1.90
CA PRO A 94 -4.41 -6.99 2.09
C PRO A 94 -5.14 -6.00 3.02
N MET A 95 -6.38 -5.68 2.69
CA MET A 95 -7.26 -4.80 3.49
C MET A 95 -8.47 -5.58 4.04
N ILE A 96 -8.86 -5.27 5.28
CA ILE A 96 -10.02 -5.85 6.00
C ILE A 96 -10.89 -4.72 6.54
#